data_AF-A0A7W1AKY1-F1
#
_entry.id   AF-A0A7W1AKY1-F1
#
_cell.length_a   1.000
_cell.length_b   1.000
_cell.length_c   1.000
_cell.angle_alpha   90.00
_cell.angle_beta   90.00
_cell.angle_gamma   90.00
#
_symmetry.space_group_name_H-M   'P 1'
#
loop_
_entity.id
_entity.type
_entity.pdbx_description
1 polymer ?
#
loop_
_entity_poly.entity_id
_entity_poly.type
_entity_poly.pdbx_seq_one_letter_code
_entity_poly.pdbx_strand_id
1 'polypeptide(L)'
;GGGSVTIAATGKINHGTGSAAFALRAYVDDSEVGADAAKLRFIHASPGTPNVDVGLGGGLLFTPVFTNTAYGEASAYLDTPAIDGAEISARATGSTSDVIAIKPASLPAGTIATAFAIGEISGESGAPLAVLLCVDNAEHGLEAECSVVGGPPQRARVRVAHLSPDAPAVDVCITPSGTPYPSAPLLATFNSRAGLEYSQVTQYLDLPTGAYDVRVVLASETTCQNKAVPDTNGVTLTAGLTATVGAIGTLSSFRLAVFGDAATVAGGKGKLRFIHASPGTPAVDVGVKDAHGAFTKLFANVSFGNIGAGSPLDASGYLETAPLTATVAARVANTTTEPLAIPGVAINAGDLKTAFAVGILGSTHTPLSVLLCTDNAAPASLLTSCIVAR
;
A
#
# COMPACT_ATOMS: atom_id res chain seq x y z
N GLY A 1 2.88 5.34 50.57
CA GLY A 1 3.98 5.43 49.60
C GLY A 1 3.47 6.27 48.46
N GLY A 2 4.09 7.42 48.20
CA GLY A 2 3.65 8.35 47.15
C GLY A 2 4.13 7.87 45.80
N GLY A 3 3.22 7.41 44.96
CA GLY A 3 3.47 7.21 43.53
C GLY A 3 2.94 8.39 42.73
N SER A 4 3.58 8.69 41.61
CA SER A 4 3.10 9.69 40.65
C SER A 4 1.86 9.15 39.93
N VAL A 5 0.92 10.04 39.61
CA VAL A 5 -0.35 9.68 38.96
C VAL A 5 -0.71 10.75 37.94
N THR A 6 -1.09 10.30 36.74
CA THR A 6 -1.68 11.13 35.71
C THR A 6 -3.20 11.06 35.81
N ILE A 7 -3.88 12.21 35.90
CA ILE A 7 -5.34 12.28 35.90
C ILE A 7 -5.81 12.86 34.56
N ALA A 8 -6.54 12.08 33.78
CA ALA A 8 -7.12 12.52 32.51
C ALA A 8 -8.62 12.79 32.65
N ALA A 9 -9.06 13.93 32.13
CA ALA A 9 -10.47 14.21 31.87
C ALA A 9 -10.84 13.64 30.49
N THR A 10 -11.76 12.68 30.46
CA THR A 10 -12.13 11.93 29.24
C THR A 10 -13.64 11.95 29.03
N GLY A 11 -14.10 11.72 27.80
CA GLY A 11 -15.53 11.60 27.49
C GLY A 11 -16.19 12.93 27.11
N LYS A 12 -17.51 12.88 26.85
CA LYS A 12 -18.30 14.02 26.36
C LYS A 12 -19.23 14.58 27.45
N ILE A 13 -19.32 15.90 27.55
CA ILE A 13 -20.26 16.59 28.45
C ILE A 13 -21.70 16.42 27.94
N ASN A 14 -21.92 16.61 26.64
CA ASN A 14 -23.22 16.41 25.98
C ASN A 14 -23.20 15.09 25.18
N HIS A 15 -23.24 13.95 25.88
CA HIS A 15 -23.18 12.64 25.24
C HIS A 15 -24.56 12.18 24.73
N GLY A 16 -24.65 11.77 23.47
CA GLY A 16 -25.79 11.02 22.96
C GLY A 16 -25.74 9.55 23.40
N THR A 17 -26.80 8.78 23.10
CA THR A 17 -26.81 7.33 23.30
C THR A 17 -25.64 6.68 22.55
N GLY A 18 -24.72 6.03 23.26
CA GLY A 18 -23.54 5.37 22.67
C GLY A 18 -22.23 6.16 22.75
N SER A 19 -22.21 7.38 23.28
CA SER A 19 -20.98 8.12 23.59
C SER A 19 -20.61 8.04 25.08
N ALA A 20 -19.33 7.93 25.41
CA ALA A 20 -18.87 7.91 26.79
C ALA A 20 -19.09 9.27 27.48
N ALA A 21 -19.70 9.26 28.67
CA ALA A 21 -19.89 10.44 29.49
C ALA A 21 -18.56 10.97 30.04
N PHE A 22 -18.52 12.28 30.32
CA PHE A 22 -17.36 12.93 30.93
C PHE A 22 -16.99 12.29 32.28
N ALA A 23 -15.71 11.95 32.46
CA ALA A 23 -15.18 11.34 33.67
C ALA A 23 -13.69 11.67 33.87
N LEU A 24 -13.27 11.74 35.14
CA LEU A 24 -11.86 11.76 35.52
C LEU A 24 -11.36 10.33 35.70
N ARG A 25 -10.19 10.03 35.13
CA ARG A 25 -9.52 8.73 35.24
C ARG A 25 -8.10 8.94 35.73
N ALA A 26 -7.66 8.09 36.64
CA ALA A 26 -6.32 8.14 37.22
C ALA A 26 -5.49 6.97 36.68
N TYR A 27 -4.26 7.25 36.28
CA TYR A 27 -3.30 6.30 35.76
C TYR A 27 -2.02 6.37 36.58
N VAL A 28 -1.58 5.24 37.11
CA VAL A 28 -0.34 5.18 37.90
C VAL A 28 0.86 5.35 36.97
N ASP A 29 1.74 6.26 37.34
CA ASP A 29 2.93 6.56 36.55
C ASP A 29 4.16 5.79 37.03
N ASP A 30 5.05 5.57 36.08
CA ASP A 30 6.37 5.01 36.31
C ASP A 30 7.39 6.09 35.93
N SER A 31 8.14 6.55 36.92
CA SER A 31 9.06 7.68 36.79
C SER A 31 10.52 7.25 36.59
N GLU A 32 10.78 5.96 36.36
CA GLU A 32 12.13 5.45 36.13
C GLU A 32 12.36 5.17 34.65
N VAL A 33 13.52 5.52 34.10
CA VAL A 33 13.89 5.16 32.72
C VAL A 33 15.40 4.96 32.62
N GLY A 34 15.82 3.97 31.82
CA GLY A 34 17.24 3.73 31.58
C GLY A 34 17.86 4.86 30.74
N ALA A 35 19.14 5.14 30.97
CA ALA A 35 19.85 6.25 30.29
C ALA A 35 19.85 6.13 28.75
N ASP A 36 19.81 4.91 28.21
CA ASP A 36 19.85 4.62 26.78
C ASP A 36 18.47 4.22 26.20
N ALA A 37 17.41 4.32 27.00
CA ALA A 37 16.05 3.93 26.63
C ALA A 37 15.10 5.13 26.67
N ALA A 38 14.02 5.05 25.92
CA ALA A 38 12.82 5.84 26.15
C ALA A 38 11.74 4.95 26.75
N LYS A 39 10.84 5.53 27.55
CA LYS A 39 9.70 4.87 28.15
C LYS A 39 8.41 5.48 27.62
N LEU A 40 7.53 4.65 27.04
CA LEU A 40 6.28 5.10 26.41
C LEU A 40 5.08 4.35 26.97
N ARG A 41 3.99 5.07 27.26
CA ARG A 41 2.67 4.49 27.55
C ARG A 41 1.65 5.06 26.58
N PHE A 42 0.69 4.22 26.17
CA PHE A 42 -0.46 4.66 25.40
C PHE A 42 -1.72 4.66 26.27
N ILE A 43 -2.51 5.72 26.17
CA ILE A 43 -3.82 5.82 26.82
C ILE A 43 -4.87 6.11 25.75
N HIS A 44 -5.91 5.30 25.72
CA HIS A 44 -6.99 5.53 24.77
C HIS A 44 -8.06 6.46 25.36
N ALA A 45 -7.99 7.75 25.06
CA ALA A 45 -8.89 8.79 25.60
C ALA A 45 -9.91 9.33 24.57
N SER A 46 -10.06 8.68 23.41
CA SER A 46 -10.91 9.13 22.30
C SER A 46 -12.26 8.40 22.36
N PRO A 47 -13.36 9.09 22.74
CA PRO A 47 -14.64 8.45 22.93
C PRO A 47 -15.30 8.07 21.60
N GLY A 48 -15.95 6.91 21.57
CA GLY A 48 -16.73 6.47 20.41
C GLY A 48 -15.90 5.84 19.29
N THR A 49 -14.63 5.51 19.54
CA THR A 49 -13.80 4.74 18.62
C THR A 49 -13.65 3.29 19.08
N PRO A 50 -13.38 2.35 18.16
CA PRO A 50 -13.06 0.97 18.53
C PRO A 50 -11.73 0.90 19.30
N ASN A 51 -11.44 -0.28 19.87
CA ASN A 51 -10.15 -0.56 20.48
C ASN A 51 -9.01 -0.28 19.48
N VAL A 52 -7.88 0.19 20.00
CA VAL A 52 -6.77 0.70 19.20
C VAL A 52 -5.55 -0.19 19.33
N ASP A 53 -4.93 -0.48 18.19
CA ASP A 53 -3.56 -0.96 18.10
C ASP A 53 -2.65 0.23 17.71
N VAL A 54 -1.53 0.38 18.42
CA VAL A 54 -0.49 1.37 18.14
C VAL A 54 0.81 0.64 17.86
N GLY A 55 1.57 1.08 16.86
CA GLY A 55 2.75 0.37 16.41
C GLY A 55 3.75 1.22 15.65
N LEU A 56 4.94 0.66 15.46
CA LEU A 56 5.97 1.24 14.61
C LEU A 56 5.65 0.97 13.13
N GLY A 57 6.04 1.89 12.27
CA GLY A 57 5.74 1.85 10.84
C GLY A 57 4.28 2.20 10.54
N GLY A 58 3.81 1.74 9.39
CA GLY A 58 2.45 1.97 8.91
C GLY A 58 2.15 1.11 7.69
N GLY A 59 0.87 0.99 7.36
CA GLY A 59 0.36 0.15 6.30
C GLY A 59 0.91 -1.27 6.42
N LEU A 60 1.54 -1.74 5.35
CA LEU A 60 2.16 -3.06 5.27
C LEU A 60 3.34 -3.26 6.25
N LEU A 61 4.01 -2.18 6.66
CA LEU A 61 5.16 -2.24 7.56
C LEU A 61 4.79 -2.06 9.04
N PHE A 62 3.51 -2.03 9.35
CA PHE A 62 3.04 -1.87 10.72
C PHE A 62 3.46 -3.05 11.60
N THR A 63 4.17 -2.75 12.69
CA THR A 63 4.53 -3.70 13.73
C THR A 63 3.84 -3.29 15.03
N PRO A 64 2.88 -4.09 15.55
CA PRO A 64 2.12 -3.73 16.75
C PRO A 64 3.03 -3.65 17.96
N VAL A 65 2.78 -2.63 18.79
CA VAL A 65 3.49 -2.37 20.05
C VAL A 65 2.52 -2.44 21.23
N PHE A 66 1.43 -1.68 21.14
CA PHE A 66 0.28 -1.77 22.04
C PHE A 66 -0.89 -2.33 21.26
N THR A 67 -1.57 -3.34 21.79
CA THR A 67 -2.68 -4.00 21.09
C THR A 67 -3.96 -3.96 21.91
N ASN A 68 -5.09 -3.87 21.22
CA ASN A 68 -6.42 -3.98 21.80
C ASN A 68 -6.66 -3.07 23.01
N THR A 69 -6.14 -1.83 22.97
CA THR A 69 -6.32 -0.88 24.06
C THR A 69 -7.72 -0.29 23.96
N ALA A 70 -8.57 -0.55 24.96
CA ALA A 70 -9.95 -0.09 25.01
C ALA A 70 -10.04 1.36 25.50
N TYR A 71 -11.14 2.06 25.15
CA TYR A 71 -11.38 3.42 25.64
C TYR A 71 -11.33 3.50 27.17
N GLY A 72 -10.57 4.47 27.67
CA GLY A 72 -10.35 4.73 29.08
C GLY A 72 -9.24 3.89 29.72
N GLU A 73 -8.70 2.91 29.02
CA GLU A 73 -7.60 2.06 29.48
C GLU A 73 -6.23 2.62 29.08
N ALA A 74 -5.22 2.20 29.82
CA ALA A 74 -3.81 2.46 29.54
C ALA A 74 -3.09 1.16 29.22
N SER A 75 -2.14 1.21 28.30
CA SER A 75 -1.17 0.13 28.12
C SER A 75 -0.24 0.04 29.34
N ALA A 76 0.50 -1.06 29.44
CA ALA A 76 1.71 -1.06 30.23
C ALA A 76 2.72 -0.07 29.63
N TYR A 77 3.64 0.44 30.46
CA TYR A 77 4.81 1.15 29.97
C TYR A 77 5.70 0.22 29.17
N LEU A 78 6.22 0.72 28.06
CA LEU A 78 7.20 0.06 27.23
C LEU A 78 8.54 0.79 27.33
N ASP A 79 9.58 0.07 27.73
CA ASP A 79 10.96 0.48 27.50
C ASP A 79 11.36 0.15 26.06
N THR A 80 11.79 1.15 25.32
CA THR A 80 12.18 1.04 23.91
C THR A 80 13.50 1.78 23.69
N PRO A 81 14.34 1.39 22.72
CA PRO A 81 15.38 2.28 22.22
C PRO A 81 14.80 3.64 21.80
N ALA A 82 15.64 4.67 21.80
CA ALA A 82 15.25 5.98 21.30
C ALA A 82 14.63 5.88 19.90
N ILE A 83 13.54 6.60 19.67
CA ILE A 83 12.86 6.67 18.38
C ILE A 83 13.35 7.92 17.68
N ASP A 84 13.91 7.76 16.49
CA ASP A 84 14.37 8.88 15.66
C ASP A 84 13.96 8.65 14.20
N GLY A 85 13.08 9.50 13.68
CA GLY A 85 12.68 9.50 12.27
C GLY A 85 11.67 8.42 11.87
N ALA A 86 11.41 7.42 12.73
CA ALA A 86 10.44 6.36 12.45
C ALA A 86 9.00 6.90 12.39
N GLU A 87 8.11 6.14 11.76
CA GLU A 87 6.69 6.41 11.83
C GLU A 87 6.06 5.63 12.99
N ILE A 88 5.13 6.25 13.70
CA ILE A 88 4.25 5.57 14.67
C ILE A 88 2.83 5.72 14.14
N SER A 89 2.12 4.61 13.96
CA SER A 89 0.74 4.62 13.48
C SER A 89 -0.21 4.04 14.52
N ALA A 90 -1.47 4.45 14.44
CA ALA A 90 -2.58 3.89 15.19
C ALA A 90 -3.67 3.42 14.22
N ARG A 91 -4.26 2.26 14.52
CA ARG A 91 -5.37 1.66 13.76
C ARG A 91 -6.37 0.99 14.68
N ALA A 92 -7.60 0.79 14.20
CA ALA A 92 -8.56 -0.04 14.92
C ALA A 92 -8.03 -1.48 15.04
N THR A 93 -8.21 -2.12 16.19
CA THR A 93 -7.78 -3.51 16.40
C THR A 93 -8.40 -4.44 15.37
N GLY A 94 -7.57 -5.25 14.73
CA GLY A 94 -7.97 -6.15 13.63
C GLY A 94 -8.08 -5.49 12.25
N SER A 95 -7.85 -4.19 12.14
CA SER A 95 -7.75 -3.46 10.85
C SER A 95 -6.32 -3.46 10.31
N THR A 96 -6.18 -3.29 9.00
CA THR A 96 -4.91 -2.97 8.33
C THR A 96 -4.80 -1.49 7.93
N SER A 97 -5.87 -0.72 8.12
CA SER A 97 -5.94 0.69 7.76
C SER A 97 -5.60 1.57 8.96
N ASP A 98 -4.50 2.31 8.83
CA ASP A 98 -4.10 3.32 9.81
C ASP A 98 -5.03 4.53 9.73
N VAL A 99 -5.30 5.13 10.88
CA VAL A 99 -6.17 6.31 11.00
C VAL A 99 -5.41 7.56 11.45
N ILE A 100 -4.32 7.37 12.19
CA ILE A 100 -3.42 8.44 12.63
C ILE A 100 -1.99 7.95 12.45
N ALA A 101 -1.10 8.82 11.99
CA ALA A 101 0.33 8.58 12.00
C ALA A 101 1.11 9.81 12.49
N ILE A 102 2.22 9.57 13.18
CA ILE A 102 3.24 10.55 13.56
C ILE A 102 4.48 10.24 12.73
N LYS A 103 4.88 11.17 11.85
CA LYS A 103 6.07 11.02 11.01
C LYS A 103 6.72 12.37 10.69
N PRO A 104 8.03 12.55 10.95
CA PRO A 104 8.87 11.67 11.77
C PRO A 104 8.43 11.71 13.24
N ALA A 105 8.42 10.56 13.91
CA ALA A 105 8.35 10.50 15.36
C ALA A 105 9.75 10.68 15.95
N SER A 106 9.82 11.36 17.09
CA SER A 106 11.07 11.52 17.86
C SER A 106 10.77 11.31 19.33
N LEU A 107 11.48 10.38 19.95
CA LEU A 107 11.43 10.09 21.38
C LEU A 107 12.88 9.79 21.84
N PRO A 108 13.62 10.81 22.28
CA PRO A 108 15.02 10.67 22.69
C PRO A 108 15.22 9.72 23.88
N ALA A 109 16.44 9.20 24.04
CA ALA A 109 16.80 8.43 25.23
C ALA A 109 16.66 9.28 26.51
N GLY A 110 16.27 8.64 27.60
CA GLY A 110 15.93 9.27 28.89
C GLY A 110 14.53 9.88 28.95
N THR A 111 13.73 9.81 27.89
CA THR A 111 12.36 10.38 27.88
C THR A 111 11.36 9.40 28.48
N ILE A 112 10.47 9.90 29.34
CA ILE A 112 9.24 9.20 29.76
C ILE A 112 8.07 9.93 29.13
N ALA A 113 7.25 9.24 28.35
CA ALA A 113 6.15 9.88 27.65
C ALA A 113 4.84 9.08 27.75
N THR A 114 3.74 9.82 27.81
CA THR A 114 2.39 9.29 27.67
C THR A 114 1.75 9.84 26.40
N ALA A 115 1.35 8.95 25.50
CA ALA A 115 0.60 9.28 24.29
C ALA A 115 -0.89 9.00 24.51
N PHE A 116 -1.74 10.01 24.35
CA PHE A 116 -3.19 9.88 24.45
C PHE A 116 -3.81 9.93 23.05
N ALA A 117 -4.60 8.91 22.68
CA ALA A 117 -5.53 9.08 21.55
C ALA A 117 -6.69 9.98 22.01
N ILE A 118 -6.88 11.12 21.36
CA ILE A 118 -7.93 12.11 21.68
C ILE A 118 -8.77 12.44 20.45
N GLY A 119 -9.87 13.16 20.64
CA GLY A 119 -10.78 13.57 19.56
C GLY A 119 -11.77 12.48 19.14
N GLU A 120 -12.41 12.64 17.98
CA GLU A 120 -13.49 11.78 17.48
C GLU A 120 -13.37 11.49 15.98
N ILE A 121 -13.86 10.32 15.54
CA ILE A 121 -13.85 9.92 14.11
C ILE A 121 -14.74 10.83 13.25
N SER A 122 -15.93 11.20 13.75
CA SER A 122 -16.90 12.00 12.97
C SER A 122 -16.66 13.51 13.05
N GLY A 123 -15.84 13.97 13.98
CA GLY A 123 -15.57 15.40 14.19
C GLY A 123 -16.82 16.22 14.58
N GLU A 124 -17.92 15.59 14.99
CA GLU A 124 -19.18 16.27 15.37
C GLU A 124 -19.00 17.30 16.49
N SER A 125 -18.02 17.06 17.38
CA SER A 125 -17.64 17.98 18.45
C SER A 125 -16.62 19.05 18.03
N GLY A 126 -16.20 19.08 16.76
CA GLY A 126 -15.15 19.98 16.25
C GLY A 126 -13.72 19.57 16.60
N ALA A 127 -13.52 18.42 17.27
CA ALA A 127 -12.22 17.89 17.65
C ALA A 127 -11.91 16.61 16.84
N PRO A 128 -11.11 16.69 15.76
CA PRO A 128 -10.72 15.52 14.99
C PRO A 128 -9.80 14.62 15.81
N LEU A 129 -9.71 13.35 15.40
CA LEU A 129 -8.75 12.41 15.95
C LEU A 129 -7.31 12.95 15.90
N ALA A 130 -6.62 12.90 17.03
CA ALA A 130 -5.23 13.32 17.17
C ALA A 130 -4.53 12.55 18.31
N VAL A 131 -3.21 12.74 18.44
CA VAL A 131 -2.44 12.26 19.59
C VAL A 131 -2.02 13.46 20.43
N LEU A 132 -2.36 13.47 21.72
CA LEU A 132 -1.71 14.34 22.68
C LEU A 132 -0.50 13.59 23.23
N LEU A 133 0.70 14.01 22.89
CA LEU A 133 1.94 13.44 23.39
C LEU A 133 2.47 14.32 24.51
N CYS A 134 2.56 13.77 25.71
CA CYS A 134 3.12 14.42 26.88
C CYS A 134 4.46 13.80 27.24
N VAL A 135 5.47 14.62 27.48
CA VAL A 135 6.74 14.19 28.06
C VAL A 135 6.64 14.38 29.57
N ASP A 136 6.45 13.26 30.26
CA ASP A 136 6.08 13.21 31.68
C ASP A 136 7.23 13.64 32.59
N ASN A 137 8.49 13.51 32.14
CA ASN A 137 9.68 13.92 32.86
C ASN A 137 10.31 15.23 32.34
N ALA A 138 9.62 15.95 31.46
CA ALA A 138 9.96 17.31 31.08
C ALA A 138 9.06 18.29 31.85
N GLU A 139 9.65 19.01 32.79
CA GLU A 139 8.92 19.96 33.63
C GLU A 139 8.98 21.38 33.04
N HIS A 140 7.82 21.99 32.80
CA HIS A 140 7.67 23.44 32.55
C HIS A 140 6.82 24.07 33.65
N GLY A 141 7.31 24.02 34.89
CA GLY A 141 6.58 24.55 36.04
C GLY A 141 5.43 23.64 36.48
N LEU A 142 4.18 24.11 36.37
CA LEU A 142 2.98 23.33 36.76
C LEU A 142 2.38 22.52 35.59
N GLU A 143 2.89 22.70 34.37
CA GLU A 143 2.40 22.00 33.18
C GLU A 143 3.44 20.98 32.70
N ALA A 144 2.99 19.78 32.34
CA ALA A 144 3.79 18.82 31.59
C ALA A 144 3.97 19.32 30.16
N GLU A 145 5.10 18.98 29.53
CA GLU A 145 5.33 19.31 28.12
C GLU A 145 4.46 18.44 27.21
N CYS A 146 3.27 18.94 26.86
CA CYS A 146 2.34 18.24 25.98
C CYS A 146 2.17 18.97 24.65
N SER A 147 2.10 18.20 23.56
CA SER A 147 1.81 18.71 22.23
C SER A 147 0.81 17.82 21.50
N VAL A 148 -0.07 18.44 20.71
CA VAL A 148 -0.95 17.71 19.80
C VAL A 148 -0.16 17.40 18.53
N VAL A 149 0.04 16.11 18.27
CA VAL A 149 0.86 15.59 17.17
C VAL A 149 0.07 14.56 16.36
N GLY A 150 0.66 14.22 15.20
CA GLY A 150 0.09 13.26 14.28
C GLY A 150 -1.02 13.85 13.41
N GLY A 151 -1.37 13.11 12.37
CA GLY A 151 -2.44 13.48 11.44
C GLY A 151 -2.81 12.30 10.54
N PRO A 152 -3.63 12.55 9.49
CA PRO A 152 -3.99 11.52 8.55
C PRO A 152 -2.75 10.88 7.91
N PRO A 153 -2.64 9.54 7.92
CA PRO A 153 -1.48 8.84 7.40
C PRO A 153 -1.28 9.15 5.92
N GLN A 154 -0.05 9.49 5.56
CA GLN A 154 0.35 9.67 4.16
C GLN A 154 0.76 8.31 3.59
N ARG A 155 0.00 7.82 2.60
CA ARG A 155 0.19 6.49 2.02
C ARG A 155 0.38 6.56 0.50
N ALA A 156 1.15 5.59 0.01
CA ALA A 156 1.19 5.18 -1.38
C ALA A 156 0.63 3.76 -1.48
N ARG A 157 -0.03 3.45 -2.59
CA ARG A 157 -0.61 2.14 -2.88
C ARG A 157 0.20 1.46 -3.96
N VAL A 158 0.81 0.34 -3.64
CA VAL A 158 1.62 -0.43 -4.60
C VAL A 158 1.14 -1.86 -4.68
N ARG A 159 1.21 -2.42 -5.88
CA ARG A 159 1.03 -3.85 -6.12
C ARG A 159 2.17 -4.39 -6.97
N VAL A 160 2.38 -5.70 -6.93
CA VAL A 160 3.41 -6.38 -7.72
C VAL A 160 2.75 -7.26 -8.78
N ALA A 161 3.26 -7.22 -10.00
CA ALA A 161 2.82 -8.07 -11.11
C ALA A 161 3.97 -8.96 -11.59
N HIS A 162 3.78 -10.27 -11.64
CA HIS A 162 4.77 -11.18 -12.24
C HIS A 162 4.46 -11.38 -13.73
N LEU A 163 5.21 -10.72 -14.59
CA LEU A 163 4.97 -10.67 -16.03
C LEU A 163 6.10 -11.33 -16.86
N SER A 164 7.15 -11.85 -16.21
CA SER A 164 8.24 -12.61 -16.85
C SER A 164 7.77 -14.03 -17.22
N PRO A 165 7.75 -14.43 -18.49
CA PRO A 165 7.12 -15.67 -18.94
C PRO A 165 7.93 -16.95 -18.62
N ASP A 166 9.22 -16.83 -18.34
CA ASP A 166 10.14 -17.96 -18.11
C ASP A 166 10.86 -17.87 -16.76
N ALA A 167 10.48 -16.90 -15.91
CA ALA A 167 10.98 -16.84 -14.54
C ALA A 167 10.08 -17.70 -13.64
N PRO A 168 10.68 -18.42 -12.66
CA PRO A 168 9.91 -19.13 -11.64
C PRO A 168 9.14 -18.15 -10.76
N ALA A 169 8.18 -18.65 -9.98
CA ALA A 169 7.47 -17.83 -9.01
C ALA A 169 8.43 -17.10 -8.06
N VAL A 170 8.10 -15.84 -7.73
CA VAL A 170 8.94 -14.96 -6.92
C VAL A 170 8.18 -14.41 -5.72
N ASP A 171 8.91 -13.93 -4.73
CA ASP A 171 8.39 -13.10 -3.65
C ASP A 171 9.21 -11.81 -3.57
N VAL A 172 8.70 -10.80 -2.86
CA VAL A 172 9.29 -9.47 -2.77
C VAL A 172 9.57 -9.13 -1.31
N CYS A 173 10.74 -8.58 -1.07
CA CYS A 173 11.12 -7.96 0.19
C CYS A 173 11.20 -6.46 -0.02
N ILE A 174 10.59 -5.70 0.87
CA ILE A 174 10.57 -4.24 0.81
C ILE A 174 10.95 -3.69 2.18
N THR A 175 11.77 -2.65 2.18
CA THR A 175 12.23 -2.00 3.41
C THR A 175 12.51 -0.52 3.17
N PRO A 176 12.36 0.38 4.16
CA PRO A 176 12.80 1.77 4.02
C PRO A 176 14.27 1.83 3.58
N SER A 177 14.59 2.75 2.67
CA SER A 177 15.90 2.79 2.04
C SER A 177 17.01 2.97 3.07
N GLY A 178 18.08 2.18 2.93
CA GLY A 178 19.20 2.16 3.87
C GLY A 178 18.97 1.36 5.16
N THR A 179 17.83 0.68 5.30
CA THR A 179 17.57 -0.22 6.44
C THR A 179 17.69 -1.71 6.03
N PRO A 180 17.92 -2.63 6.97
CA PRO A 180 17.95 -4.06 6.65
C PRO A 180 16.62 -4.56 6.08
N TYR A 181 16.68 -5.54 5.18
CA TYR A 181 15.47 -6.24 4.72
C TYR A 181 14.82 -7.04 5.87
N PRO A 182 13.47 -7.23 5.82
CA PRO A 182 12.77 -8.03 6.80
C PRO A 182 13.23 -9.49 6.79
N SER A 183 12.90 -10.22 7.86
CA SER A 183 13.28 -11.63 8.01
C SER A 183 12.57 -12.55 7.02
N ALA A 184 11.39 -12.18 6.55
CA ALA A 184 10.56 -12.96 5.63
C ALA A 184 10.10 -12.10 4.43
N PRO A 185 9.96 -12.71 3.23
CA PRO A 185 9.35 -12.08 2.08
C PRO A 185 7.86 -11.77 2.30
N LEU A 186 7.33 -10.83 1.50
CA LEU A 186 6.01 -10.24 1.65
C LEU A 186 4.86 -11.24 1.53
N LEU A 187 4.80 -12.03 0.46
CA LEU A 187 3.69 -12.97 0.27
C LEU A 187 3.75 -14.09 1.32
N ALA A 188 4.94 -14.48 1.75
CA ALA A 188 5.13 -15.39 2.88
C ALA A 188 4.53 -14.87 4.19
N THR A 189 4.55 -13.55 4.47
CA THR A 189 3.92 -12.99 5.69
C THR A 189 2.40 -13.10 5.70
N PHE A 190 1.79 -13.28 4.52
CA PHE A 190 0.36 -13.54 4.37
C PHE A 190 0.03 -15.03 4.13
N ASN A 191 0.94 -15.94 4.51
CA ASN A 191 0.81 -17.38 4.31
C ASN A 191 0.70 -17.82 2.83
N SER A 192 1.10 -16.99 1.88
CA SER A 192 1.14 -17.32 0.45
C SER A 192 2.52 -17.84 0.04
N ARG A 193 2.84 -19.07 0.47
CA ARG A 193 4.16 -19.70 0.24
C ARG A 193 4.43 -20.12 -1.20
N ALA A 194 3.42 -20.13 -2.07
CA ALA A 194 3.62 -20.34 -3.49
C ALA A 194 4.28 -19.12 -4.18
N GLY A 195 4.36 -17.98 -3.48
CA GLY A 195 4.79 -16.71 -4.05
C GLY A 195 3.83 -16.20 -5.11
N LEU A 196 4.34 -15.32 -5.97
CA LEU A 196 3.62 -14.72 -7.09
C LEU A 196 4.05 -15.45 -8.37
N GLU A 197 3.12 -16.18 -8.97
CA GLU A 197 3.37 -16.92 -10.21
C GLU A 197 3.23 -16.02 -11.44
N TYR A 198 3.83 -16.45 -12.57
CA TYR A 198 3.63 -15.78 -13.85
C TYR A 198 2.14 -15.56 -14.15
N SER A 199 1.81 -14.35 -14.61
CA SER A 199 0.45 -13.85 -14.88
C SER A 199 -0.42 -13.58 -13.65
N GLN A 200 0.17 -13.52 -12.45
CA GLN A 200 -0.50 -13.04 -11.24
C GLN A 200 -0.09 -11.61 -10.88
N VAL A 201 -1.02 -10.90 -10.26
CA VAL A 201 -0.84 -9.54 -9.75
C VAL A 201 -1.41 -9.48 -8.34
N THR A 202 -0.65 -8.96 -7.38
CA THR A 202 -1.15 -8.78 -6.01
C THR A 202 -2.27 -7.73 -5.98
N GLN A 203 -3.03 -7.69 -4.90
CA GLN A 203 -3.81 -6.51 -4.54
C GLN A 203 -2.87 -5.33 -4.25
N TYR A 204 -3.45 -4.13 -4.22
CA TYR A 204 -2.74 -2.96 -3.72
C TYR A 204 -2.50 -3.07 -2.22
N LEU A 205 -1.30 -2.73 -1.81
CA LEU A 205 -0.84 -2.69 -0.43
C LEU A 205 -0.45 -1.25 -0.11
N ASP A 206 -0.91 -0.77 1.05
CA ASP A 206 -0.55 0.56 1.54
C ASP A 206 0.85 0.54 2.12
N LEU A 207 1.67 1.48 1.69
CA LEU A 207 2.97 1.77 2.28
C LEU A 207 3.03 3.23 2.70
N PRO A 208 3.74 3.54 3.79
CA PRO A 208 4.09 4.92 4.07
C PRO A 208 4.82 5.61 2.93
N THR A 209 4.74 6.93 2.88
CA THR A 209 5.58 7.72 1.96
C THR A 209 7.04 7.68 2.40
N GLY A 210 7.96 7.62 1.46
CA GLY A 210 9.39 7.54 1.73
C GLY A 210 10.16 6.89 0.58
N ALA A 211 11.48 6.75 0.75
CA ALA A 211 12.32 5.96 -0.14
C ALA A 211 12.39 4.51 0.33
N TYR A 212 12.38 3.56 -0.60
CA TYR A 212 12.38 2.12 -0.33
C TYR A 212 13.42 1.38 -1.16
N ASP A 213 14.00 0.36 -0.54
CA ASP A 213 14.81 -0.64 -1.23
C ASP A 213 13.98 -1.92 -1.39
N VAL A 214 14.04 -2.50 -2.59
CA VAL A 214 13.22 -3.65 -3.01
C VAL A 214 14.12 -4.76 -3.50
N ARG A 215 13.90 -5.96 -2.96
CA ARG A 215 14.57 -7.19 -3.36
C ARG A 215 13.54 -8.20 -3.83
N VAL A 216 13.86 -8.88 -4.91
CA VAL A 216 13.10 -10.03 -5.40
C VAL A 216 13.83 -11.29 -5.00
N VAL A 217 13.10 -12.27 -4.46
CA VAL A 217 13.61 -13.61 -4.10
C VAL A 217 12.80 -14.67 -4.82
N LEU A 218 13.30 -15.90 -4.91
CA LEU A 218 12.48 -17.01 -5.39
C LEU A 218 11.39 -17.33 -4.36
N ALA A 219 10.21 -17.74 -4.81
CA ALA A 219 9.09 -18.09 -3.91
C ALA A 219 9.42 -19.21 -2.91
N SER A 220 10.39 -20.07 -3.24
CA SER A 220 10.88 -21.12 -2.34
C SER A 220 11.72 -20.60 -1.17
N GLU A 221 12.19 -19.35 -1.23
CA GLU A 221 12.97 -18.74 -0.16
C GLU A 221 12.06 -18.35 1.01
N THR A 222 12.50 -18.67 2.23
CA THR A 222 11.80 -18.26 3.45
C THR A 222 12.36 -16.98 4.05
N THR A 223 13.43 -16.43 3.47
CA THR A 223 14.12 -15.24 3.97
C THR A 223 14.48 -14.27 2.84
N CYS A 224 14.71 -13.00 3.20
CA CYS A 224 15.13 -11.97 2.25
C CYS A 224 16.64 -11.95 1.96
N GLN A 225 17.39 -13.00 2.32
CA GLN A 225 18.86 -13.01 2.17
C GLN A 225 19.31 -13.32 0.74
N ASN A 226 18.60 -14.22 0.06
CA ASN A 226 18.98 -14.74 -1.25
C ASN A 226 18.24 -14.01 -2.38
N LYS A 227 18.84 -12.93 -2.90
CA LYS A 227 18.27 -12.20 -4.04
C LYS A 227 18.28 -13.05 -5.31
N ALA A 228 17.16 -13.05 -6.04
CA ALA A 228 17.04 -13.68 -7.36
C ALA A 228 17.59 -12.78 -8.48
N VAL A 229 17.50 -11.45 -8.31
CA VAL A 229 18.00 -10.44 -9.24
C VAL A 229 18.63 -9.26 -8.48
N PRO A 230 19.33 -8.32 -9.14
CA PRO A 230 19.84 -7.12 -8.49
C PRO A 230 18.73 -6.33 -7.76
N ASP A 231 19.07 -5.80 -6.58
CA ASP A 231 18.15 -5.00 -5.78
C ASP A 231 17.81 -3.69 -6.50
N THR A 232 16.58 -3.21 -6.29
CA THR A 232 16.13 -1.89 -6.75
C THR A 232 16.08 -0.96 -5.55
N ASN A 233 17.01 0.00 -5.50
CA ASN A 233 17.18 0.88 -4.34
C ASN A 233 16.62 2.29 -4.60
N GLY A 234 16.19 2.98 -3.54
CA GLY A 234 15.77 4.39 -3.61
C GLY A 234 14.44 4.63 -4.33
N VAL A 235 13.54 3.64 -4.39
CA VAL A 235 12.20 3.79 -4.95
C VAL A 235 11.42 4.80 -4.10
N THR A 236 11.11 5.97 -4.67
CA THR A 236 10.44 7.04 -3.93
C THR A 236 8.93 6.90 -4.04
N LEU A 237 8.26 6.77 -2.90
CA LEU A 237 6.80 6.73 -2.77
C LEU A 237 6.29 8.05 -2.19
N THR A 238 5.47 8.76 -2.97
CA THR A 238 4.83 10.02 -2.57
C THR A 238 3.37 9.81 -2.18
N ALA A 239 2.81 10.75 -1.42
CA ALA A 239 1.42 10.67 -0.97
C ALA A 239 0.47 10.56 -2.16
N GLY A 240 -0.49 9.64 -2.08
CA GLY A 240 -1.51 9.41 -3.11
C GLY A 240 -1.01 8.66 -4.35
N LEU A 241 0.29 8.33 -4.45
CA LEU A 241 0.81 7.50 -5.53
C LEU A 241 0.09 6.15 -5.51
N THR A 242 -0.44 5.74 -6.65
CA THR A 242 -0.89 4.36 -6.89
C THR A 242 -0.02 3.80 -8.01
N ALA A 243 0.56 2.61 -7.85
CA ALA A 243 1.48 2.07 -8.85
C ALA A 243 1.51 0.54 -8.91
N THR A 244 1.79 0.02 -10.10
CA THR A 244 2.10 -1.39 -10.35
C THR A 244 3.60 -1.54 -10.57
N VAL A 245 4.24 -2.39 -9.77
CA VAL A 245 5.63 -2.82 -9.97
C VAL A 245 5.60 -4.14 -10.75
N GLY A 246 5.91 -4.10 -12.04
CA GLY A 246 5.97 -5.26 -12.91
C GLY A 246 7.35 -5.90 -12.93
N ALA A 247 7.44 -7.18 -12.59
CA ALA A 247 8.58 -8.03 -12.91
C ALA A 247 8.49 -8.45 -14.39
N ILE A 248 9.32 -7.86 -15.25
CA ILE A 248 9.29 -8.02 -16.71
C ILE A 248 10.63 -8.51 -17.26
N GLY A 249 10.62 -9.03 -18.49
CA GLY A 249 11.79 -9.57 -19.16
C GLY A 249 11.74 -11.08 -19.23
N THR A 250 12.82 -11.68 -19.70
CA THR A 250 13.09 -13.12 -19.56
C THR A 250 13.93 -13.37 -18.31
N LEU A 251 14.13 -14.61 -17.87
CA LEU A 251 15.01 -14.94 -16.75
C LEU A 251 16.42 -14.35 -16.91
N SER A 252 16.94 -14.30 -18.15
CA SER A 252 18.24 -13.70 -18.49
C SER A 252 18.26 -12.16 -18.50
N SER A 253 17.11 -11.50 -18.53
CA SER A 253 16.96 -10.03 -18.64
C SER A 253 15.93 -9.46 -17.66
N PHE A 254 15.67 -10.20 -16.59
CA PHE A 254 14.63 -9.89 -15.61
C PHE A 254 14.92 -8.58 -14.90
N ARG A 255 13.91 -7.71 -14.82
CA ARG A 255 13.98 -6.44 -14.09
C ARG A 255 12.62 -6.02 -13.55
N LEU A 256 12.63 -5.10 -12.60
CA LEU A 256 11.43 -4.40 -12.17
C LEU A 256 11.19 -3.16 -13.04
N ALA A 257 9.92 -2.92 -13.38
CA ALA A 257 9.44 -1.71 -14.01
C ALA A 257 8.27 -1.14 -13.20
N VAL A 258 8.23 0.17 -13.02
CA VAL A 258 7.20 0.85 -12.24
C VAL A 258 6.25 1.59 -13.17
N PHE A 259 4.96 1.33 -13.02
CA PHE A 259 3.89 1.97 -13.79
C PHE A 259 2.97 2.72 -12.83
N GLY A 260 2.82 4.04 -13.00
CA GLY A 260 1.88 4.84 -12.21
C GLY A 260 0.44 4.55 -12.63
N ASP A 261 -0.43 4.27 -11.68
CA ASP A 261 -1.81 3.83 -11.90
C ASP A 261 -2.82 4.93 -11.58
N ALA A 262 -3.93 4.93 -12.31
CA ALA A 262 -5.07 5.75 -11.94
C ALA A 262 -5.74 5.16 -10.68
N ALA A 263 -6.29 6.03 -9.84
CA ALA A 263 -6.99 5.64 -8.62
C ALA A 263 -8.51 5.62 -8.78
N THR A 264 -9.04 6.32 -9.78
CA THR A 264 -10.45 6.64 -9.93
C THR A 264 -10.88 6.67 -11.39
N VAL A 265 -12.19 6.51 -11.60
CA VAL A 265 -12.87 6.54 -12.90
C VAL A 265 -14.00 7.56 -12.81
N ALA A 266 -14.17 8.39 -13.84
CA ALA A 266 -15.29 9.34 -13.87
C ALA A 266 -16.64 8.62 -13.93
N GLY A 267 -17.68 9.23 -13.32
CA GLY A 267 -19.02 8.67 -13.28
C GLY A 267 -19.56 8.34 -14.68
N GLY A 268 -20.13 7.14 -14.84
CA GLY A 268 -20.71 6.65 -16.09
C GLY A 268 -19.71 6.21 -17.18
N LYS A 269 -18.39 6.28 -16.92
CA LYS A 269 -17.33 5.88 -17.85
C LYS A 269 -16.55 4.67 -17.32
N GLY A 270 -15.69 4.10 -18.15
CA GLY A 270 -14.65 3.15 -17.77
C GLY A 270 -13.26 3.64 -18.18
N LYS A 271 -12.21 3.08 -17.58
CA LYS A 271 -10.80 3.32 -17.93
C LYS A 271 -10.09 2.04 -18.33
N LEU A 272 -9.31 2.11 -19.40
CA LEU A 272 -8.45 1.02 -19.87
C LEU A 272 -7.04 1.55 -20.14
N ARG A 273 -6.03 0.83 -19.69
CA ARG A 273 -4.64 1.03 -20.11
C ARG A 273 -4.05 -0.23 -20.71
N PHE A 274 -3.13 -0.05 -21.65
CA PHE A 274 -2.29 -1.13 -22.17
C PHE A 274 -0.83 -0.98 -21.73
N ILE A 275 -0.23 -2.10 -21.29
CA ILE A 275 1.19 -2.23 -20.96
C ILE A 275 1.78 -3.36 -21.78
N HIS A 276 2.89 -3.11 -22.48
CA HIS A 276 3.57 -4.16 -23.22
C HIS A 276 4.61 -4.86 -22.33
N ALA A 277 4.31 -6.07 -21.85
CA ALA A 277 5.21 -6.86 -21.00
C ALA A 277 5.75 -8.16 -21.65
N SER A 278 5.35 -8.46 -22.89
CA SER A 278 5.84 -9.61 -23.65
C SER A 278 7.27 -9.36 -24.20
N PRO A 279 8.30 -10.07 -23.71
CA PRO A 279 9.66 -9.89 -24.20
C PRO A 279 9.82 -10.43 -25.63
N GLY A 280 10.63 -9.75 -26.44
CA GLY A 280 10.95 -10.17 -27.82
C GLY A 280 9.85 -9.89 -28.86
N THR A 281 8.62 -9.58 -28.43
CA THR A 281 7.55 -9.14 -29.33
C THR A 281 7.83 -7.69 -29.77
N PRO A 282 7.74 -7.37 -31.08
CA PRO A 282 7.90 -5.99 -31.57
C PRO A 282 6.84 -5.05 -30.99
N ALA A 283 7.04 -3.74 -31.15
CA ALA A 283 6.05 -2.76 -30.75
C ALA A 283 4.69 -3.03 -31.41
N VAL A 284 3.60 -2.81 -30.67
CA VAL A 284 2.24 -3.13 -31.13
C VAL A 284 1.34 -1.90 -31.14
N ASP A 285 0.46 -1.88 -32.12
CA ASP A 285 -0.76 -1.07 -32.13
C ASP A 285 -1.89 -1.91 -31.51
N VAL A 286 -2.48 -1.43 -30.42
CA VAL A 286 -3.62 -2.09 -29.76
C VAL A 286 -4.87 -1.28 -30.01
N GLY A 287 -5.95 -1.95 -30.36
CA GLY A 287 -7.18 -1.29 -30.74
C GLY A 287 -8.38 -2.21 -30.67
N VAL A 288 -9.53 -1.69 -31.12
CA VAL A 288 -10.79 -2.43 -31.19
C VAL A 288 -11.18 -2.65 -32.64
N LYS A 289 -11.84 -3.78 -32.90
CA LYS A 289 -12.51 -4.03 -34.18
C LYS A 289 -14.00 -3.75 -34.05
N ASP A 290 -14.56 -3.10 -35.06
CA ASP A 290 -16.00 -2.98 -35.20
C ASP A 290 -16.64 -4.30 -35.69
N ALA A 291 -17.97 -4.30 -35.85
CA ALA A 291 -18.72 -5.45 -36.32
C ALA A 291 -18.33 -5.91 -37.74
N HIS A 292 -17.70 -5.04 -38.53
CA HIS A 292 -17.22 -5.33 -39.88
C HIS A 292 -15.72 -5.70 -39.91
N GLY A 293 -15.06 -5.79 -38.75
CA GLY A 293 -13.65 -6.12 -38.62
C GLY A 293 -12.69 -4.95 -38.85
N ALA A 294 -13.19 -3.73 -39.04
CA ALA A 294 -12.36 -2.55 -39.20
C ALA A 294 -11.67 -2.20 -37.87
N PHE A 295 -10.35 -2.06 -37.92
CA PHE A 295 -9.52 -1.82 -36.73
C PHE A 295 -9.37 -0.33 -36.45
N THR A 296 -9.81 0.08 -35.27
CA THR A 296 -9.57 1.41 -34.72
C THR A 296 -8.50 1.33 -33.65
N LYS A 297 -7.38 1.99 -33.89
CA LYS A 297 -6.24 2.04 -32.97
C LYS A 297 -6.59 2.86 -31.73
N LEU A 298 -6.32 2.32 -30.54
CA LEU A 298 -6.50 2.99 -29.25
C LEU A 298 -5.15 3.33 -28.59
N PHE A 299 -4.16 2.44 -28.73
CA PHE A 299 -2.80 2.60 -28.24
C PHE A 299 -1.85 2.39 -29.41
N ALA A 300 -0.98 3.37 -29.67
CA ALA A 300 -0.11 3.35 -30.84
C ALA A 300 1.32 2.99 -30.46
N ASN A 301 1.93 2.10 -31.25
CA ASN A 301 3.36 1.80 -31.20
C ASN A 301 3.91 1.59 -29.78
N VAL A 302 3.19 0.83 -28.96
CA VAL A 302 3.61 0.57 -27.57
C VAL A 302 4.69 -0.48 -27.62
N SER A 303 5.89 -0.17 -27.14
CA SER A 303 7.03 -1.09 -27.11
C SER A 303 7.18 -1.78 -25.76
N PHE A 304 7.88 -2.92 -25.73
CA PHE A 304 8.16 -3.67 -24.50
C PHE A 304 8.69 -2.77 -23.36
N GLY A 305 8.10 -2.95 -22.17
CA GLY A 305 8.41 -2.18 -20.95
C GLY A 305 7.69 -0.83 -20.85
N ASN A 306 6.87 -0.45 -21.84
CA ASN A 306 6.18 0.84 -21.84
C ASN A 306 4.65 0.68 -21.75
N ILE A 307 4.01 1.77 -21.32
CA ILE A 307 2.57 1.99 -21.37
C ILE A 307 2.20 2.66 -22.70
N GLY A 308 0.91 2.61 -23.07
CA GLY A 308 0.40 3.49 -24.12
C GLY A 308 0.55 4.97 -23.75
N ALA A 309 0.84 5.81 -24.74
CA ALA A 309 1.01 7.24 -24.57
C ALA A 309 0.41 8.04 -25.75
N GLY A 310 0.22 9.34 -25.54
CA GLY A 310 -0.36 10.26 -26.52
C GLY A 310 -1.86 10.50 -26.32
N SER A 311 -2.41 11.52 -27.00
CA SER A 311 -3.83 11.85 -26.89
C SER A 311 -4.70 10.73 -27.49
N PRO A 312 -5.82 10.33 -26.84
CA PRO A 312 -6.47 10.96 -25.68
C PRO A 312 -6.12 10.32 -24.32
N LEU A 313 -4.98 9.64 -24.19
CA LEU A 313 -4.56 8.95 -22.96
C LEU A 313 -4.06 9.96 -21.90
N ASP A 314 -4.30 9.66 -20.63
CA ASP A 314 -3.73 10.44 -19.52
C ASP A 314 -2.23 10.14 -19.30
N ALA A 315 -1.61 10.84 -18.34
CA ALA A 315 -0.18 10.68 -18.03
C ALA A 315 0.20 9.26 -17.56
N SER A 316 -0.78 8.49 -17.07
CA SER A 316 -0.61 7.10 -16.67
C SER A 316 -0.93 6.13 -17.81
N GLY A 317 -1.31 6.60 -19.00
CA GLY A 317 -1.60 5.81 -20.20
C GLY A 317 -3.03 5.27 -20.25
N TYR A 318 -3.94 5.75 -19.41
CA TYR A 318 -5.33 5.30 -19.44
C TYR A 318 -6.14 6.06 -20.49
N LEU A 319 -6.88 5.29 -21.28
CA LEU A 319 -8.01 5.77 -22.07
C LEU A 319 -9.25 5.77 -21.18
N GLU A 320 -9.89 6.93 -21.02
CA GLU A 320 -11.21 7.02 -20.39
C GLU A 320 -12.30 7.07 -21.47
N THR A 321 -13.26 6.15 -21.43
CA THR A 321 -14.26 5.95 -22.48
C THR A 321 -15.65 5.64 -21.92
N ALA A 322 -16.68 5.87 -22.73
CA ALA A 322 -17.99 5.28 -22.46
C ALA A 322 -17.91 3.74 -22.48
N PRO A 323 -18.85 3.04 -21.82
CA PRO A 323 -18.88 1.59 -21.81
C PRO A 323 -18.84 1.00 -23.22
N LEU A 324 -18.03 -0.05 -23.41
CA LEU A 324 -17.78 -0.64 -24.71
C LEU A 324 -17.58 -2.14 -24.57
N THR A 325 -18.17 -2.91 -25.48
CA THR A 325 -17.84 -4.32 -25.70
C THR A 325 -17.39 -4.49 -27.13
N ALA A 326 -16.17 -4.96 -27.35
CA ALA A 326 -15.59 -5.13 -28.67
C ALA A 326 -14.56 -6.26 -28.72
N THR A 327 -14.17 -6.64 -29.93
CA THR A 327 -12.98 -7.47 -30.13
C THR A 327 -11.75 -6.58 -30.00
N VAL A 328 -10.90 -6.83 -29.01
CA VAL A 328 -9.61 -6.13 -28.85
C VAL A 328 -8.56 -6.89 -29.64
N ALA A 329 -7.81 -6.18 -30.49
CA ALA A 329 -6.75 -6.77 -31.29
C ALA A 329 -5.43 -6.02 -31.08
N ALA A 330 -4.32 -6.76 -31.17
CA ALA A 330 -2.98 -6.21 -31.23
C ALA A 330 -2.38 -6.52 -32.60
N ARG A 331 -1.85 -5.49 -33.26
CA ARG A 331 -1.12 -5.58 -34.53
C ARG A 331 0.33 -5.19 -34.31
N VAL A 332 1.26 -5.86 -34.97
CA VAL A 332 2.65 -5.39 -35.01
C VAL A 332 2.66 -4.01 -35.68
N ALA A 333 3.22 -3.01 -35.00
CA ALA A 333 3.16 -1.62 -35.42
C ALA A 333 3.71 -1.44 -36.84
N ASN A 334 3.04 -0.60 -37.64
CA ASN A 334 3.35 -0.36 -39.05
C ASN A 334 3.21 -1.60 -39.97
N THR A 335 2.49 -2.63 -39.52
CA THR A 335 2.18 -3.82 -40.34
C THR A 335 0.69 -4.17 -40.24
N THR A 336 0.25 -5.14 -41.05
CA THR A 336 -1.08 -5.76 -40.93
C THR A 336 -1.06 -7.06 -40.13
N THR A 337 0.11 -7.48 -39.63
CA THR A 337 0.26 -8.71 -38.86
C THR A 337 -0.44 -8.54 -37.53
N GLU A 338 -1.40 -9.41 -37.27
CA GLU A 338 -2.24 -9.38 -36.07
C GLU A 338 -1.97 -10.62 -35.24
N PRO A 339 -0.98 -10.59 -34.34
CA PRO A 339 -0.62 -11.77 -33.56
C PRO A 339 -1.65 -12.15 -32.48
N LEU A 340 -2.62 -11.27 -32.18
CA LEU A 340 -3.62 -11.52 -31.13
C LEU A 340 -4.94 -10.78 -31.40
N ALA A 341 -6.07 -11.47 -31.23
CA ALA A 341 -7.40 -10.88 -31.27
C ALA A 341 -8.33 -11.60 -30.27
N ILE A 342 -8.86 -10.84 -29.31
CA ILE A 342 -9.67 -11.35 -28.20
C ILE A 342 -11.09 -10.81 -28.35
N PRO A 343 -12.08 -11.68 -28.62
CA PRO A 343 -13.47 -11.26 -28.75
C PRO A 343 -14.10 -10.94 -27.40
N GLY A 344 -15.09 -10.04 -27.39
CA GLY A 344 -15.98 -9.83 -26.25
C GLY A 344 -15.34 -9.15 -25.03
N VAL A 345 -14.26 -8.39 -25.22
CA VAL A 345 -13.67 -7.59 -24.12
C VAL A 345 -14.63 -6.46 -23.79
N ALA A 346 -15.12 -6.45 -22.55
CA ALA A 346 -16.02 -5.43 -22.03
C ALA A 346 -15.29 -4.46 -21.08
N ILE A 347 -15.57 -3.18 -21.25
CA ILE A 347 -15.26 -2.10 -20.32
C ILE A 347 -16.62 -1.52 -19.90
N ASN A 348 -17.04 -1.79 -18.67
CA ASN A 348 -18.30 -1.29 -18.13
C ASN A 348 -18.12 0.07 -17.46
N ALA A 349 -19.23 0.73 -17.14
CA ALA A 349 -19.18 1.94 -16.32
C ALA A 349 -18.63 1.59 -14.92
N GLY A 350 -17.68 2.37 -14.45
CA GLY A 350 -16.95 2.15 -13.19
C GLY A 350 -15.73 1.23 -13.32
N ASP A 351 -15.52 0.55 -14.45
CA ASP A 351 -14.36 -0.34 -14.60
C ASP A 351 -13.05 0.47 -14.69
N LEU A 352 -12.05 0.06 -13.91
CA LEU A 352 -10.66 0.46 -14.09
C LEU A 352 -9.86 -0.80 -14.46
N LYS A 353 -9.36 -0.87 -15.69
CA LYS A 353 -8.68 -2.07 -16.21
C LYS A 353 -7.28 -1.78 -16.71
N THR A 354 -6.37 -2.71 -16.47
CA THR A 354 -5.05 -2.77 -17.09
C THR A 354 -4.93 -4.05 -17.90
N ALA A 355 -4.59 -3.92 -19.18
CA ALA A 355 -4.26 -5.02 -20.08
C ALA A 355 -2.74 -5.11 -20.26
N PHE A 356 -2.15 -6.24 -19.89
CA PHE A 356 -0.74 -6.52 -20.15
C PHE A 356 -0.63 -7.46 -21.34
N ALA A 357 0.12 -7.11 -22.38
CA ALA A 357 0.61 -8.14 -23.30
C ALA A 357 1.67 -8.97 -22.59
N VAL A 358 1.46 -10.27 -22.44
CA VAL A 358 2.35 -11.20 -21.74
C VAL A 358 2.67 -12.40 -22.64
N GLY A 359 3.65 -13.21 -22.27
CA GLY A 359 4.06 -14.38 -23.05
C GLY A 359 5.05 -14.01 -24.15
N ILE A 360 5.30 -14.93 -25.07
CA ILE A 360 6.29 -14.78 -26.14
C ILE A 360 5.61 -15.08 -27.47
N LEU A 361 5.76 -14.16 -28.44
CA LEU A 361 5.24 -14.35 -29.79
C LEU A 361 5.86 -15.60 -30.43
N GLY A 362 5.00 -16.53 -30.89
CA GLY A 362 5.43 -17.79 -31.51
C GLY A 362 5.82 -18.91 -30.55
N SER A 363 5.81 -18.67 -29.22
CA SER A 363 6.07 -19.73 -28.23
C SER A 363 4.87 -20.67 -28.10
N THR A 364 5.13 -21.97 -28.04
CA THR A 364 4.11 -23.00 -27.77
C THR A 364 3.90 -23.26 -26.28
N HIS A 365 4.87 -22.91 -25.44
CA HIS A 365 4.81 -23.14 -23.99
C HIS A 365 4.17 -21.94 -23.27
N THR A 366 4.55 -20.74 -23.68
CA THR A 366 4.09 -19.46 -23.11
C THR A 366 3.69 -18.51 -24.23
N PRO A 367 2.62 -18.84 -25.00
CA PRO A 367 2.21 -18.05 -26.14
C PRO A 367 1.86 -16.61 -25.75
N LEU A 368 2.08 -15.68 -26.67
CA LEU A 368 1.58 -14.31 -26.56
C LEU A 368 0.09 -14.34 -26.18
N SER A 369 -0.24 -13.67 -25.08
CA SER A 369 -1.57 -13.59 -24.49
C SER A 369 -1.79 -12.19 -23.93
N VAL A 370 -3.02 -11.86 -23.52
CA VAL A 370 -3.29 -10.67 -22.70
C VAL A 370 -3.69 -11.09 -21.30
N LEU A 371 -3.01 -10.56 -20.30
CA LEU A 371 -3.48 -10.56 -18.92
C LEU A 371 -4.34 -9.32 -18.71
N LEU A 372 -5.65 -9.50 -18.57
CA LEU A 372 -6.59 -8.42 -18.34
C LEU A 372 -6.99 -8.38 -16.86
N CYS A 373 -6.58 -7.33 -16.16
CA CYS A 373 -6.87 -7.12 -14.75
C CYS A 373 -7.97 -6.05 -14.58
N THR A 374 -8.88 -6.29 -13.64
CA THR A 374 -9.83 -5.28 -13.16
C THR A 374 -9.30 -4.70 -11.86
N ASP A 375 -8.63 -3.57 -11.96
CA ASP A 375 -7.78 -2.98 -10.92
C ASP A 375 -8.57 -2.51 -9.69
N ASN A 376 -9.84 -2.15 -9.87
CA ASN A 376 -10.74 -1.72 -8.81
C ASN A 376 -11.79 -2.78 -8.41
N ALA A 377 -11.66 -4.02 -8.91
CA ALA A 377 -12.47 -5.13 -8.40
C ALA A 377 -12.00 -5.52 -7.00
N ALA A 378 -12.91 -6.05 -6.18
CA ALA A 378 -12.54 -6.64 -4.90
C ALA A 378 -11.50 -7.75 -5.14
N PRO A 379 -10.38 -7.77 -4.41
CA PRO A 379 -9.35 -8.77 -4.59
C PRO A 379 -9.85 -10.14 -4.15
N ALA A 380 -9.37 -11.20 -4.82
CA ALA A 380 -9.57 -12.57 -4.39
C ALA A 380 -8.38 -12.98 -3.53
N SER A 381 -8.54 -12.99 -2.21
CA SER A 381 -7.42 -13.11 -1.27
C SER A 381 -6.40 -11.97 -1.48
N LEU A 382 -5.14 -12.27 -1.77
CA LEU A 382 -4.07 -11.30 -2.01
C LEU A 382 -3.92 -10.89 -3.47
N LEU A 383 -4.77 -11.36 -4.39
CA LEU A 383 -4.58 -11.17 -5.83
C LEU A 383 -5.65 -10.24 -6.43
N THR A 384 -5.22 -9.39 -7.35
CA THR A 384 -6.12 -8.63 -8.23
C THR A 384 -6.89 -9.61 -9.13
N SER A 385 -8.15 -9.32 -9.41
CA SER A 385 -8.95 -10.09 -10.35
C SER A 385 -8.42 -9.91 -11.79
N CYS A 386 -7.73 -10.93 -12.30
CA CYS A 386 -7.19 -10.94 -13.65
C CYS A 386 -7.57 -12.21 -14.41
N ILE A 387 -7.70 -12.11 -15.73
CA ILE A 387 -7.91 -13.25 -16.63
C ILE A 387 -6.86 -13.25 -17.73
N VAL A 388 -6.37 -14.43 -18.11
CA VAL A 388 -5.52 -14.59 -19.30
C VAL A 388 -6.41 -14.89 -20.50
N ALA A 389 -6.45 -13.97 -21.45
CA ALA A 389 -7.17 -14.10 -22.70
C ALA A 389 -6.21 -14.38 -23.87
N ARG A 390 -6.64 -15.23 -24.80
CA ARG A 390 -5.88 -15.69 -25.96
C ARG A 390 -6.71 -15.60 -27.22
#